data_AF-A0A2L0BWN6-F1
#
_entry.id   AF-A0A2L0BWN6-F1
#
_cell.length_a   1.000
_cell.length_b   1.000
_cell.length_c   1.000
_cell.angle_alpha   90.00
_cell.angle_beta   90.00
_cell.angle_gamma   90.00
#
_symmetry.space_group_name_H-M   'P 1'
#
loop_
_entity.id
_entity.type
_entity.pdbx_description
1 polymer ?
#
loop_
_entity_poly.entity_id
_entity_poly.type
_entity_poly.pdbx_seq_one_letter_code
_entity_poly.pdbx_strand_id
1 'polypeptide(L)'
;TIDIVDVVGEQSIKLKASNSHKGPFEFEKAEHVQELKDEHEGPIWCMKFSCCGRLLATAGQDKVLRIWIVRDAFPFFQDMRTKYNAEKVSPTPSQESLVSHHSGDNTNLAVLEAMSSEDLSKLMFMPKPFCTYSGHTSDLLDVSWSKNYFILSSSMDKTVRLWHISRKECLCCF
;
A
#
# COMPACT_ATOMS: atom_id res chain seq x y z
N THR A 1 -41.50 10.97 -26.26
CA THR A 1 -41.09 11.87 -25.17
C THR A 1 -41.05 11.03 -23.91
N ILE A 2 -39.93 10.51 -23.42
CA ILE A 2 -38.50 10.75 -23.62
C ILE A 2 -37.86 9.35 -23.72
N ASP A 3 -37.04 9.12 -24.74
CA ASP A 3 -36.22 7.92 -24.84
C ASP A 3 -35.13 7.96 -23.76
N ILE A 4 -35.08 6.95 -22.91
CA ILE A 4 -33.97 6.75 -21.97
C ILE A 4 -32.86 6.10 -22.77
N VAL A 5 -31.88 6.91 -23.14
CA VAL A 5 -30.65 6.48 -23.81
C VAL A 5 -29.83 5.68 -22.80
N ASP A 6 -29.65 4.40 -23.07
CA ASP A 6 -28.76 3.52 -22.32
C ASP A 6 -27.32 3.90 -22.69
N VAL A 7 -26.66 4.68 -21.83
CA VAL A 7 -25.27 5.07 -22.02
C VAL A 7 -24.39 3.90 -21.61
N VAL A 8 -24.05 3.09 -22.60
CA VAL A 8 -23.06 2.02 -22.51
C VAL A 8 -21.69 2.62 -22.20
N GLY A 9 -21.19 2.40 -20.99
CA GLY A 9 -19.79 2.67 -20.69
C GLY A 9 -19.47 2.78 -19.22
N GLU A 10 -19.62 1.72 -18.42
CA GLU A 10 -18.91 1.61 -17.15
C GLU A 10 -18.71 0.14 -16.78
N GLN A 11 -17.48 -0.23 -16.43
CA GLN A 11 -17.14 -1.58 -16.01
C GLN A 11 -17.95 -1.92 -14.75
N SER A 12 -18.97 -2.75 -14.90
CA SER A 12 -19.84 -3.14 -13.78
C SER A 12 -19.06 -3.95 -12.74
N ILE A 13 -18.77 -3.33 -11.59
CA ILE A 13 -18.19 -4.03 -10.44
C ILE A 13 -19.28 -4.93 -9.85
N LYS A 14 -19.16 -6.25 -10.04
CA LYS A 14 -20.09 -7.23 -9.48
C LYS A 14 -19.75 -7.47 -8.01
N LEU A 15 -20.47 -6.81 -7.11
CA LEU A 15 -20.37 -7.03 -5.66
C LEU A 15 -21.28 -8.19 -5.24
N LYS A 16 -20.73 -9.17 -4.52
CA LYS A 16 -21.48 -10.29 -3.93
C LYS A 16 -21.13 -10.41 -2.45
N ALA A 17 -22.10 -10.15 -1.59
CA ALA A 17 -21.97 -10.42 -0.16
C ALA A 17 -21.97 -11.94 0.09
N SER A 18 -21.03 -12.47 0.87
CA SER A 18 -21.10 -13.86 1.34
C SER A 18 -22.08 -13.93 2.51
N ASN A 19 -23.17 -14.69 2.30
CA ASN A 19 -24.33 -14.91 3.18
C ASN A 19 -24.14 -14.62 4.70
N SER A 20 -25.07 -13.85 5.29
CA SER A 20 -26.16 -14.40 6.14
C SER A 20 -26.85 -13.30 6.99
N HIS A 21 -28.17 -13.14 6.78
CA HIS A 21 -29.17 -12.53 7.68
C HIS A 21 -29.08 -11.06 8.14
N LYS A 22 -28.21 -10.21 7.61
CA LYS A 22 -28.27 -8.76 7.91
C LYS A 22 -28.26 -7.89 6.66
N GLY A 23 -29.48 -7.62 6.19
CA GLY A 23 -29.87 -6.48 5.38
C GLY A 23 -29.40 -6.50 3.92
N PRO A 24 -30.10 -5.78 3.04
CA PRO A 24 -29.53 -5.41 1.76
C PRO A 24 -28.40 -4.41 2.05
N PHE A 25 -27.15 -4.81 1.85
CA PHE A 25 -26.08 -3.83 1.67
C PHE A 25 -26.24 -3.26 0.26
N GLU A 26 -27.22 -2.38 0.09
CA GLU A 26 -27.36 -1.59 -1.13
C GLU A 26 -26.21 -0.59 -1.15
N PHE A 27 -25.13 -0.98 -1.82
CA PHE A 27 -24.05 -0.08 -2.19
C PHE A 27 -24.56 0.79 -3.34
N GLU A 28 -25.39 1.79 -3.02
CA GLU A 28 -26.08 2.64 -4.02
C GLU A 28 -25.12 3.40 -4.95
N LYS A 29 -23.84 3.55 -4.56
CA LYS A 29 -22.82 4.32 -5.29
C LYS A 29 -21.44 3.66 -5.23
N ALA A 30 -21.38 2.37 -5.53
CA ALA A 30 -20.09 1.72 -5.72
C ALA A 30 -19.45 2.26 -7.01
N GLU A 31 -18.43 3.10 -6.86
CA GLU A 31 -17.67 3.65 -7.96
C GLU A 31 -16.21 3.19 -7.92
N HIS A 32 -15.60 3.06 -9.09
CA HIS A 32 -14.17 2.90 -9.20
C HIS A 32 -13.50 4.26 -8.94
N VAL A 33 -12.80 4.39 -7.80
CA VAL A 33 -12.16 5.66 -7.41
C VAL A 33 -10.74 5.77 -7.96
N GLN A 34 -9.96 4.69 -7.88
CA GLN A 34 -8.54 4.73 -8.21
C GLN A 34 -8.00 3.34 -8.53
N GLU A 35 -7.06 3.30 -9.48
CA GLU A 35 -6.27 2.12 -9.79
C GLU A 35 -4.79 2.37 -9.46
N LEU A 36 -4.17 1.43 -8.75
CA LEU A 36 -2.76 1.47 -8.36
C LEU A 36 -1.96 0.55 -9.31
N LYS A 37 -1.77 1.03 -10.55
CA LYS A 37 -1.18 0.29 -11.67
C LYS A 37 0.35 0.24 -11.62
N ASP A 38 0.90 -0.75 -12.35
CA ASP A 38 2.31 -0.84 -12.76
C ASP A 38 3.35 -0.85 -11.62
N GLU A 39 2.92 -1.16 -10.39
CA GLU A 39 3.83 -1.30 -9.25
C GLU A 39 4.13 -2.77 -8.92
N HIS A 40 3.16 -3.67 -8.93
CA HIS A 40 3.38 -5.11 -8.71
C HIS A 40 3.62 -5.87 -10.02
N GLU A 41 4.53 -6.83 -10.01
CA GLU A 41 4.73 -7.78 -11.11
C GLU A 41 4.07 -9.13 -10.79
N GLY A 42 2.97 -9.43 -11.48
CA GLY A 42 2.20 -10.66 -11.24
C GLY A 42 1.13 -10.53 -10.15
N PRO A 43 0.50 -11.65 -9.76
CA PRO A 43 -0.67 -11.64 -8.88
C PRO A 43 -0.35 -11.14 -7.47
N ILE A 44 -1.30 -10.40 -6.90
CA ILE A 44 -1.31 -9.99 -5.51
C ILE A 44 -2.05 -11.06 -4.71
N TRP A 45 -1.34 -11.73 -3.82
CA TRP A 45 -1.89 -12.81 -2.99
C TRP A 45 -2.57 -12.29 -1.72
N CYS A 46 -2.08 -11.17 -1.19
CA CYS A 46 -2.55 -10.62 0.08
C CYS A 46 -2.65 -9.09 0.06
N MET A 47 -3.74 -8.57 0.62
CA MET A 47 -3.97 -7.15 0.88
C MET A 47 -4.52 -6.96 2.29
N LYS A 48 -3.91 -6.07 3.10
CA LYS A 48 -4.32 -5.82 4.49
C LYS A 48 -4.20 -4.35 4.85
N PHE A 49 -5.28 -3.76 5.33
CA PHE A 49 -5.22 -2.45 5.97
C PHE A 49 -4.48 -2.54 7.31
N SER A 50 -3.70 -1.50 7.60
CA SER A 50 -3.21 -1.22 8.95
C SER A 50 -4.37 -1.02 9.92
N CYS A 51 -4.12 -1.20 11.22
CA CYS A 51 -5.14 -1.04 12.26
C CYS A 51 -5.79 0.36 12.27
N CYS A 52 -5.09 1.39 11.76
CA CYS A 52 -5.59 2.76 11.67
C CYS A 52 -6.39 3.06 10.38
N GLY A 53 -6.44 2.13 9.42
CA GLY A 53 -7.13 2.30 8.14
C GLY A 53 -6.46 3.26 7.15
N ARG A 54 -5.33 3.89 7.51
CA ARG A 54 -4.65 4.90 6.68
C ARG A 54 -3.55 4.35 5.79
N LEU A 55 -3.13 3.11 6.05
CA LEU A 55 -2.12 2.40 5.26
C LEU A 55 -2.69 1.07 4.79
N LEU A 56 -2.34 0.68 3.57
CA LEU A 56 -2.69 -0.60 2.95
C LEU A 56 -1.41 -1.33 2.57
N ALA A 57 -1.21 -2.54 3.08
CA ALA A 57 -0.16 -3.44 2.63
C ALA A 57 -0.66 -4.31 1.49
N THR A 58 0.15 -4.46 0.45
CA THR A 58 -0.06 -5.40 -0.67
C THR A 58 1.19 -6.23 -0.89
N ALA A 59 1.00 -7.53 -1.14
CA ALA A 59 2.09 -8.49 -1.30
C ALA A 59 1.67 -9.64 -2.23
N GLY A 60 2.62 -10.17 -2.99
CA GLY A 60 2.30 -11.16 -4.02
C GLY A 60 3.51 -11.90 -4.62
N GLN A 61 3.36 -12.28 -5.88
CA GLN A 61 4.32 -13.08 -6.64
C GLN A 61 5.66 -12.36 -6.88
N ASP A 62 5.66 -11.03 -7.02
CA ASP A 62 6.87 -10.24 -7.22
C ASP A 62 7.83 -10.19 -6.02
N LYS A 63 7.48 -10.84 -4.91
CA LYS A 63 8.33 -10.99 -3.72
C LYS A 63 8.55 -9.66 -2.97
N VAL A 64 7.75 -8.64 -3.30
CA VAL A 64 7.90 -7.29 -2.76
C VAL A 64 6.65 -6.92 -1.97
N LEU A 65 6.87 -6.45 -0.74
CA LEU A 65 5.80 -5.89 0.09
C LEU A 65 5.72 -4.38 -0.17
N ARG A 66 4.57 -3.89 -0.62
CA ARG A 66 4.31 -2.46 -0.82
C ARG A 66 3.32 -1.93 0.20
N ILE A 67 3.60 -0.74 0.72
CA ILE A 67 2.74 -0.02 1.63
C ILE A 67 2.22 1.22 0.93
N TRP A 68 0.91 1.28 0.75
CA TRP A 68 0.19 2.42 0.19
C TRP A 68 -0.38 3.25 1.32
N ILE A 69 -0.54 4.54 1.07
CA ILE A 69 -0.98 5.51 2.07
C ILE A 69 -2.16 6.31 1.54
N VAL A 70 -3.18 6.48 2.39
CA VAL A 70 -4.31 7.36 2.10
C VAL A 70 -3.79 8.79 1.96
N ARG A 71 -4.21 9.50 0.91
CA ARG A 71 -3.70 10.83 0.55
C ARG A 71 -3.69 11.78 1.75
N ASP A 72 -4.80 11.87 2.47
CA ASP A 72 -4.95 12.80 3.60
C ASP A 72 -4.05 12.44 4.80
N ALA A 73 -3.57 11.20 4.87
CA ALA A 73 -2.63 10.76 5.88
C ALA A 73 -1.16 10.96 5.49
N PHE A 74 -0.87 11.23 4.21
CA PHE A 74 0.48 11.35 3.68
C PHE A 74 1.35 12.35 4.46
N PRO A 75 0.90 13.61 4.73
CA PRO A 75 1.74 14.58 5.45
C PRO A 75 2.15 14.10 6.84
N PHE A 76 1.25 13.43 7.56
CA PHE A 76 1.50 12.91 8.90
C PHE A 76 2.60 11.83 8.90
N PHE A 77 2.50 10.84 8.01
CA PHE A 77 3.47 9.74 7.97
C PHE A 77 4.80 10.17 7.34
N GLN A 78 4.78 11.13 6.42
CA GLN A 78 6.00 11.73 5.89
C GLN A 78 6.79 12.46 7.00
N ASP A 79 6.12 13.27 7.81
CA ASP A 79 6.74 13.93 8.98
C ASP A 79 7.28 12.91 9.99
N MET A 80 6.50 11.86 10.31
CA MET A 80 6.91 10.78 11.20
C MET A 80 8.21 10.10 10.71
N ARG A 81 8.31 9.81 9.42
CA ARG A 81 9.49 9.19 8.81
C ARG A 81 10.70 10.13 8.81
N THR A 82 10.49 11.40 8.49
CA THR A 82 11.57 12.42 8.49
C THR A 82 12.16 12.59 9.90
N LYS A 83 11.31 12.72 10.93
CA LYS A 83 11.76 12.84 12.33
C LYS A 83 12.57 11.62 12.78
N TYR A 84 12.07 10.41 12.47
CA TYR A 84 12.77 9.18 12.83
C TYR A 84 14.17 9.09 12.18
N ASN A 85 14.31 9.51 10.92
CA ASN A 85 15.59 9.50 10.22
C ASN A 85 16.55 10.59 10.71
N ALA A 86 16.03 11.78 11.06
CA ALA A 86 16.83 12.86 11.63
C ALA A 86 17.46 12.49 12.98
N GLU A 87 16.75 11.69 13.80
CA GLU A 87 17.21 11.23 15.10
C GLU A 87 18.20 10.05 15.05
N LYS A 88 18.41 9.43 13.87
CA LYS A 88 19.25 8.23 13.67
C LYS A 88 20.63 8.52 13.05
N VAL A 89 21.26 9.65 13.38
CA VAL A 89 22.72 9.79 13.30
C VAL A 89 23.35 9.00 14.46
N SER A 90 23.56 7.70 14.29
CA SER A 90 24.21 6.82 15.28
C SER A 90 25.08 5.74 14.61
N PRO A 91 26.26 5.39 15.17
CA PRO A 91 27.47 5.04 14.41
C PRO A 91 27.69 3.54 14.17
N THR A 92 26.65 2.75 13.94
CA THR A 92 26.82 1.31 13.65
C THR A 92 25.90 0.85 12.52
N PRO A 93 26.43 0.69 11.29
CA PRO A 93 25.71 0.00 10.24
C PRO A 93 25.72 -1.50 10.58
N SER A 94 24.56 -2.08 10.84
CA SER A 94 24.40 -3.54 10.73
C SER A 94 24.63 -3.92 9.26
N GLN A 95 25.41 -4.98 9.03
CA GLN A 95 25.90 -5.34 7.69
C GLN A 95 24.81 -5.71 6.67
N GLU A 96 23.54 -5.80 7.07
CA GLU A 96 22.41 -6.04 6.16
C GLU A 96 21.82 -4.77 5.50
N SER A 97 22.38 -3.59 5.77
CA SER A 97 21.88 -2.32 5.24
C SER A 97 22.08 -2.11 3.71
N LEU A 98 22.68 -3.05 3.00
CA LEU A 98 23.13 -2.86 1.60
C LEU A 98 22.12 -3.26 0.52
N VAL A 99 20.92 -3.77 0.88
CA VAL A 99 20.01 -4.37 -0.12
C VAL A 99 18.72 -3.59 -0.42
N SER A 100 18.47 -2.44 0.21
CA SER A 100 17.27 -1.66 -0.12
C SER A 100 17.52 -0.76 -1.34
N HIS A 101 17.26 -1.29 -2.53
CA HIS A 101 17.19 -0.50 -3.75
C HIS A 101 16.14 0.61 -3.62
N HIS A 102 16.56 1.80 -4.06
CA HIS A 102 15.90 3.10 -4.11
C HIS A 102 14.35 3.10 -4.12
N SER A 103 13.73 3.40 -2.98
CA SER A 103 12.43 4.09 -2.95
C SER A 103 12.72 5.57 -2.69
N GLY A 104 12.57 6.38 -3.73
CA GLY A 104 12.80 7.83 -3.67
C GLY A 104 11.75 8.47 -2.79
N ASP A 105 12.18 9.01 -1.65
CA ASP A 105 11.30 9.68 -0.67
C ASP A 105 10.58 10.91 -1.28
N ASN A 106 11.01 11.38 -2.45
CA ASN A 106 10.41 12.50 -3.19
C ASN A 106 9.47 12.12 -4.34
N THR A 107 9.28 10.84 -4.64
CA THR A 107 8.47 10.42 -5.80
C THR A 107 7.02 10.85 -5.65
N ASN A 108 6.43 10.69 -4.46
CA ASN A 108 5.05 11.07 -4.20
C ASN A 108 4.82 12.59 -4.27
N LEU A 109 5.73 13.41 -3.73
CA LEU A 109 5.63 14.87 -3.81
C LEU A 109 5.75 15.36 -5.25
N ALA A 110 6.71 14.85 -6.00
CA ALA A 110 6.88 15.19 -7.42
C ALA A 110 5.64 14.80 -8.25
N VAL A 111 5.01 13.66 -7.94
CA VAL A 111 3.76 13.26 -8.62
C VAL A 111 2.62 14.21 -8.25
N LEU A 112 2.47 14.62 -6.98
CA LEU A 112 1.45 15.58 -6.60
C LEU A 112 1.62 16.94 -7.30
N GLU A 113 2.86 17.42 -7.42
CA GLU A 113 3.18 18.69 -8.09
C GLU A 113 2.94 18.65 -9.62
N ALA A 114 3.04 17.46 -10.23
CA ALA A 114 2.82 17.27 -11.65
C ALA A 114 1.35 17.07 -12.05
N MET A 115 0.44 16.87 -11.09
CA MET A 115 -0.97 16.59 -11.34
C MET A 115 -1.85 17.85 -11.22
N SER A 116 -2.96 17.88 -11.96
CA SER A 116 -3.95 18.94 -11.84
C SER A 116 -4.69 18.87 -10.49
N SER A 117 -5.19 20.01 -10.01
CA SER A 117 -5.98 20.07 -8.76
C SER A 117 -7.25 19.21 -8.82
N GLU A 118 -7.86 19.10 -9.99
CA GLU A 118 -9.06 18.28 -10.22
C GLU A 118 -8.74 16.78 -10.12
N ASP A 119 -7.61 16.33 -10.67
CA ASP A 119 -7.19 14.93 -10.60
C ASP A 119 -6.76 14.56 -9.18
N LEU A 120 -6.06 15.45 -8.49
CA LEU A 120 -5.65 15.28 -7.09
C LEU A 120 -6.84 15.06 -6.15
N SER A 121 -7.96 15.74 -6.41
CA SER A 121 -9.16 15.66 -5.57
C SER A 121 -9.79 14.25 -5.59
N LYS A 122 -9.62 13.52 -6.69
CA LYS A 122 -10.20 12.18 -6.92
C LYS A 122 -9.37 11.04 -6.33
N LEU A 123 -8.10 11.28 -6.00
CA LEU A 123 -7.22 10.25 -5.44
C LEU A 123 -7.55 9.97 -3.97
N MET A 124 -7.79 8.69 -3.64
CA MET A 124 -7.95 8.24 -2.26
C MET A 124 -6.60 7.82 -1.64
N PHE A 125 -5.75 7.19 -2.44
CA PHE A 125 -4.39 6.79 -2.09
C PHE A 125 -3.36 7.64 -2.83
N MET A 126 -2.18 7.74 -2.25
CA MET A 126 -1.02 8.22 -2.97
C MET A 126 -0.70 7.28 -4.15
N PRO A 127 -0.38 7.85 -5.33
CA PRO A 127 -0.20 7.07 -6.56
C PRO A 127 1.05 6.21 -6.55
N LYS A 128 2.04 6.52 -5.70
CA LYS A 128 3.24 5.70 -5.50
C LYS A 128 3.25 5.12 -4.08
N PRO A 129 3.81 3.90 -3.90
CA PRO A 129 3.91 3.28 -2.58
C PRO A 129 4.75 4.17 -1.64
N PHE A 130 4.31 4.26 -0.39
CA PHE A 130 5.03 4.93 0.69
C PHE A 130 6.28 4.15 1.11
N CYS A 131 6.18 2.83 1.13
CA CYS A 131 7.30 1.91 1.39
C CYS A 131 7.27 0.74 0.41
N THR A 132 8.46 0.30 0.02
CA THR A 132 8.69 -0.87 -0.81
C THR A 132 9.75 -1.72 -0.11
N TYR A 133 9.40 -2.94 0.28
CA TYR A 133 10.25 -3.85 1.01
C TYR A 133 10.61 -5.05 0.15
N SER A 134 11.91 -5.21 -0.08
CA SER A 134 12.51 -6.30 -0.84
C SER A 134 13.42 -7.10 0.07
N GLY A 135 13.53 -8.41 -0.19
CA GLY A 135 14.40 -9.31 0.57
C GLY A 135 13.91 -10.74 0.63
N HIS A 136 12.60 -10.96 0.46
CA HIS A 136 12.08 -12.30 0.22
C HIS A 136 12.56 -12.85 -1.11
N THR A 137 12.81 -14.15 -1.15
CA THR A 137 13.33 -14.83 -2.36
C THR A 137 12.25 -15.60 -3.13
N SER A 138 11.04 -15.65 -2.58
CA SER A 138 9.85 -16.26 -3.17
C SER A 138 8.58 -15.49 -2.80
N ASP A 139 7.45 -15.92 -3.34
CA ASP A 139 6.14 -15.28 -3.22
C ASP A 139 5.78 -14.95 -1.77
N LEU A 140 5.21 -13.77 -1.54
CA LEU A 140 4.66 -13.40 -0.24
C LEU A 140 3.22 -13.88 -0.17
N LEU A 141 2.92 -14.67 0.86
CA LEU A 141 1.63 -15.33 1.01
C LEU A 141 0.66 -14.56 1.91
N ASP A 142 1.19 -13.91 2.94
CA ASP A 142 0.37 -13.18 3.92
C ASP A 142 1.17 -12.05 4.57
N VAL A 143 0.43 -11.10 5.13
CA VAL A 143 0.93 -9.91 5.81
C VAL A 143 0.15 -9.69 7.10
N SER A 144 0.84 -9.32 8.18
CA SER A 144 0.20 -8.96 9.44
C SER A 144 0.71 -7.63 9.97
N TRP A 145 -0.21 -6.79 10.45
CA TRP A 145 0.08 -5.48 11.04
C TRP A 145 0.04 -5.55 12.56
N SER A 146 0.96 -4.83 13.19
CA SER A 146 0.84 -4.44 14.59
C SER A 146 0.18 -3.06 14.74
N LYS A 147 -0.21 -2.71 15.97
CA LYS A 147 -0.73 -1.37 16.31
C LYS A 147 0.31 -0.25 16.17
N ASN A 148 1.59 -0.60 16.24
CA ASN A 148 2.71 0.35 16.20
C ASN A 148 3.45 0.29 14.85
N TYR A 149 2.74 -0.01 13.77
CA TYR A 149 3.25 0.02 12.40
C TYR A 149 4.42 -0.94 12.09
N PHE A 150 4.71 -1.90 12.97
CA PHE A 150 5.45 -3.10 12.58
C PHE A 150 4.61 -3.99 11.68
N ILE A 151 5.29 -4.65 10.75
CA ILE A 151 4.69 -5.50 9.74
C ILE A 151 5.45 -6.81 9.70
N LEU A 152 4.73 -7.93 9.68
CA LEU A 152 5.28 -9.24 9.38
C LEU A 152 4.85 -9.66 7.98
N SER A 153 5.76 -10.21 7.19
CA SER A 153 5.47 -10.87 5.92
C SER A 153 5.96 -12.31 5.95
N SER A 154 5.11 -13.25 5.52
CA SER A 154 5.46 -14.67 5.37
C SER A 154 5.57 -15.05 3.90
N SER A 155 6.58 -15.87 3.54
CA SER A 155 6.87 -16.21 2.15
C SER A 155 7.08 -17.71 1.93
N MET A 156 6.90 -18.14 0.68
CA MET A 156 7.30 -19.47 0.19
C MET A 156 8.81 -19.73 0.31
N ASP A 157 9.62 -18.71 0.58
CA ASP A 157 11.06 -18.85 0.86
C ASP A 157 11.35 -19.45 2.25
N LYS A 158 10.30 -19.83 2.99
CA LYS A 158 10.33 -20.43 4.32
C LYS A 158 10.77 -19.47 5.43
N THR A 159 10.73 -18.17 5.17
CA THR A 159 11.09 -17.15 6.16
C THR A 159 9.92 -16.23 6.50
N VAL A 160 10.00 -15.62 7.68
CA VAL A 160 9.17 -14.48 8.06
C VAL A 160 10.06 -13.26 8.25
N ARG A 161 9.68 -12.12 7.69
CA ARG A 161 10.45 -10.88 7.84
C ARG A 161 9.67 -9.82 8.62
N LEU A 162 10.39 -9.09 9.46
CA LEU A 162 9.88 -7.98 10.26
C LEU A 162 10.30 -6.64 9.63
N TRP A 163 9.33 -5.75 9.48
CA TRP A 163 9.50 -4.42 8.90
C TRP A 163 8.87 -3.36 9.80
N HIS A 164 9.24 -2.10 9.57
CA HIS A 164 8.58 -0.95 10.19
C HIS A 164 8.54 0.22 9.20
N ILE A 165 7.40 0.91 9.08
CA ILE A 165 7.15 1.93 8.05
C ILE A 165 8.12 3.13 8.08
N SER A 166 8.78 3.38 9.21
CA SER A 166 9.78 4.46 9.31
C SER A 166 11.14 4.08 8.72
N ARG A 167 11.38 2.78 8.46
CA ARG A 167 12.65 2.22 8.03
C ARG A 167 12.51 1.56 6.67
N LYS A 168 13.58 1.59 5.88
CA LYS A 168 13.68 0.89 4.58
C LYS A 168 14.25 -0.52 4.72
N GLU A 169 15.06 -0.74 5.75
CA GLU A 169 15.72 -2.03 6.02
C GLU A 169 14.77 -3.05 6.66
N CYS A 170 15.04 -4.32 6.39
CA CYS A 170 14.50 -5.44 7.15
C CYS A 170 15.03 -5.38 8.57
N LEU A 171 14.16 -5.52 9.57
CA LEU A 171 14.57 -5.50 10.98
C LEU A 171 15.02 -6.86 11.49
N CYS A 172 14.36 -7.92 11.01
CA CYS A 172 14.67 -9.29 11.40
C CYS A 172 14.13 -10.26 10.36
N CYS A 173 14.82 -11.39 10.19
CA CYS A 173 14.37 -12.54 9.43
C CYS A 173 14.33 -13.74 10.38
N PHE A 174 13.20 -14.44 10.42
CA PHE A 174 12.96 -15.64 11.21
C PHE A 174 12.91 -16.87 10.31
#